data_AF-A0A316HJC1-F1
#
_entry.id   AF-A0A316HJC1-F1
#
_cell.length_a   1.000
_cell.length_b   1.000
_cell.length_c   1.000
_cell.angle_alpha   90.00
_cell.angle_beta   90.00
_cell.angle_gamma   90.00
#
_symmetry.space_group_name_H-M   'P 1'
#
loop_
_entity.id
_entity.type
_entity.pdbx_description
1 polymer ?
#
loop_
_entity_poly.entity_id
_entity_poly.type
_entity_poly.pdbx_seq_one_letter_code
_entity_poly.pdbx_strand_id
1 'polypeptide(L)'
;MDGPEILDITAIEESLAGDLLLEKFSCLPVGGRLVLNLDRDPRSLYFRLIEHTGRNFSWKNLESGPEVWQVKLVKRADLNGEDSIGRIVINDPRKAAVFKEFGIDFSCGGSRTLTEVCEEMQLDVDKVMLKLQGELPDIAYPAMDFPHWDTGFFCKYLVDLHHGYVRANLPFLLETSDKITRSYGAKYTELYELRKLVIKMAERLTADMEQEEEVLFPYFTDVAYALKSGKPLTAPERGPLKQLVYAMDAAHERMFDAFSQIRQLTRGYQPPDYVTHGFRILYKILQEFEDDLQMHLHLENNILFPAAIRNDHELRLRQAQV
;
A
#
# COMPACT_ATOMS: atom_id res chain seq x y z
N MET A 1 -18.27 -13.20 22.27
CA MET A 1 -16.84 -13.27 21.96
C MET A 1 -16.62 -14.57 21.22
N ASP A 2 -16.91 -14.59 19.92
CA ASP A 2 -16.49 -15.71 19.08
C ASP A 2 -15.04 -15.44 18.67
N GLY A 3 -14.17 -16.42 18.90
CA GLY A 3 -12.79 -16.38 18.41
C GLY A 3 -12.76 -16.30 16.87
N PRO A 4 -11.62 -15.93 16.27
CA PRO A 4 -11.49 -15.97 14.82
C PRO A 4 -11.76 -17.39 14.31
N GLU A 5 -12.57 -17.53 13.25
CA GLU A 5 -12.72 -18.81 12.57
C GLU A 5 -11.35 -19.19 11.99
N ILE A 6 -10.93 -20.45 12.14
CA ILE A 6 -9.64 -20.93 11.63
C ILE A 6 -9.92 -21.84 10.45
N LEU A 7 -9.31 -21.54 9.30
CA LEU A 7 -9.29 -22.40 8.13
C LEU A 7 -7.86 -22.93 7.95
N ASP A 8 -7.68 -24.20 8.31
CA ASP A 8 -6.42 -24.90 8.10
C ASP A 8 -6.42 -25.54 6.71
N ILE A 9 -5.50 -25.07 5.87
CA ILE A 9 -5.29 -25.54 4.49
C ILE A 9 -3.88 -26.11 4.30
N THR A 10 -3.21 -26.48 5.40
CA THR A 10 -1.97 -27.25 5.35
C THR A 10 -2.24 -28.60 4.65
N ALA A 11 -1.34 -29.00 3.74
CA ALA A 11 -1.48 -30.22 2.94
C ALA A 11 -2.74 -30.31 2.03
N ILE A 12 -3.48 -29.21 1.81
CA ILE A 12 -4.55 -29.15 0.81
C ILE A 12 -3.97 -28.69 -0.54
N GLU A 13 -4.36 -29.34 -1.63
CA GLU A 13 -3.98 -28.92 -2.98
C GLU A 13 -4.41 -27.47 -3.24
N GLU A 14 -3.56 -26.68 -3.90
CA GLU A 14 -3.74 -25.23 -4.08
C GLU A 14 -5.04 -24.86 -4.81
N SER A 15 -5.47 -25.68 -5.77
CA SER A 15 -6.74 -25.49 -6.48
C SER A 15 -7.92 -25.57 -5.51
N LEU A 16 -8.00 -26.61 -4.69
CA LEU A 16 -9.06 -26.83 -3.72
C LEU A 16 -9.00 -25.83 -2.54
N ALA A 17 -7.80 -25.49 -2.09
CA ALA A 17 -7.59 -24.51 -1.03
C ALA A 17 -8.17 -23.14 -1.39
N GLY A 18 -8.01 -22.73 -2.66
CA GLY A 18 -8.57 -21.48 -3.15
C GLY A 18 -10.10 -21.49 -3.20
N ASP A 19 -10.72 -22.60 -3.56
CA ASP A 19 -12.18 -22.71 -3.64
C ASP A 19 -12.82 -22.73 -2.25
N LEU A 20 -12.20 -23.47 -1.31
CA LEU A 20 -12.58 -23.48 0.11
C LEU A 20 -12.46 -22.09 0.74
N LEU A 21 -11.39 -21.34 0.42
CA LEU A 21 -11.21 -19.97 0.87
C LEU A 21 -12.36 -19.07 0.38
N LEU A 22 -12.70 -19.16 -0.91
CA LEU A 22 -13.79 -18.37 -1.49
C LEU A 22 -15.14 -18.70 -0.85
N GLU A 23 -15.45 -19.99 -0.68
CA GLU A 23 -16.68 -20.44 -0.03
C GLU A 23 -16.76 -19.90 1.41
N LYS A 24 -15.70 -20.09 2.21
CA LYS A 24 -15.62 -19.60 3.58
C LYS A 24 -15.76 -18.08 3.64
N PHE A 25 -15.03 -17.35 2.79
CA PHE A 25 -15.09 -15.90 2.71
C PHE A 25 -16.48 -15.37 2.34
N SER A 26 -17.17 -16.04 1.41
CA SER A 26 -18.53 -15.66 1.02
C SER A 26 -19.52 -15.73 2.19
N CYS A 27 -19.34 -16.72 3.08
CA CYS A 27 -20.18 -16.94 4.26
C CYS A 27 -19.85 -16.03 5.45
N LEU A 28 -18.67 -15.40 5.49
CA LEU A 28 -18.32 -14.47 6.57
C LEU A 28 -19.27 -13.25 6.56
N PRO A 29 -19.75 -12.79 7.73
CA PRO A 29 -20.41 -11.49 7.85
C PRO A 29 -19.37 -10.35 7.69
N VAL A 30 -19.83 -9.14 7.38
CA VAL A 30 -18.97 -7.94 7.44
C VAL A 30 -18.40 -7.79 8.86
N GLY A 31 -17.10 -7.51 8.96
CA GLY A 31 -16.36 -7.49 10.23
C GLY A 31 -15.96 -8.89 10.73
N GLY A 32 -16.44 -9.96 10.09
CA GLY A 32 -16.07 -11.34 10.38
C GLY A 32 -14.59 -11.59 10.14
N ARG A 33 -13.98 -12.43 10.98
CA ARG A 33 -12.52 -12.70 11.00
C ARG A 33 -12.26 -14.16 10.69
N LEU A 34 -11.32 -14.41 9.77
CA LEU A 34 -10.85 -15.74 9.38
C LEU A 34 -9.33 -15.78 9.50
N VAL A 35 -8.77 -16.83 10.11
CA VAL A 35 -7.33 -17.06 10.16
C VAL A 35 -7.01 -18.26 9.28
N LEU A 36 -6.13 -18.07 8.31
CA LEU A 36 -5.62 -19.13 7.43
C LEU A 36 -4.33 -19.69 8.01
N ASN A 37 -4.22 -21.01 8.10
CA ASN A 37 -2.97 -21.70 8.35
C ASN A 37 -2.49 -22.39 7.07
N LEU A 38 -1.25 -22.13 6.66
CA LEU A 38 -0.66 -22.67 5.44
C LEU A 38 0.77 -23.16 5.64
N ASP A 39 1.14 -24.12 4.81
CA ASP A 39 2.48 -24.71 4.66
C ASP A 39 3.27 -24.10 3.48
N ARG A 40 2.73 -23.04 2.85
CA ARG A 40 3.27 -22.38 1.66
C ARG A 40 2.95 -20.88 1.65
N ASP A 41 3.67 -20.11 0.83
CA ASP A 41 3.42 -18.67 0.62
C ASP A 41 1.96 -18.46 0.18
N PRO A 42 1.15 -17.66 0.90
CA PRO A 42 -0.28 -17.56 0.66
C PRO A 42 -0.64 -16.57 -0.46
N ARG A 43 0.36 -16.05 -1.18
CA ARG A 43 0.19 -15.05 -2.25
C ARG A 43 -0.77 -15.47 -3.36
N SER A 44 -0.79 -16.74 -3.76
CA SER A 44 -1.71 -17.23 -4.79
C SER A 44 -3.17 -17.19 -4.33
N LEU A 45 -3.42 -17.50 -3.06
CA LEU A 45 -4.75 -17.44 -2.44
C LEU A 45 -5.22 -16.00 -2.27
N TYR A 46 -4.30 -15.08 -1.90
CA TYR A 46 -4.59 -13.65 -1.91
C TYR A 46 -5.09 -13.21 -3.28
N PHE A 47 -4.36 -13.55 -4.35
CA PHE A 47 -4.73 -13.18 -5.73
C PHE A 47 -6.06 -13.78 -6.16
N ARG A 48 -6.32 -15.05 -5.82
CA ARG A 48 -7.62 -15.66 -6.13
C ARG A 48 -8.76 -14.95 -5.39
N LEU A 49 -8.59 -14.64 -4.11
CA LEU A 49 -9.62 -13.99 -3.31
C LEU A 49 -9.94 -12.59 -3.85
N ILE A 50 -8.93 -11.76 -4.09
CA ILE A 50 -9.10 -10.38 -4.61
C ILE A 50 -9.64 -10.34 -6.05
N GLU A 51 -9.36 -11.36 -6.86
CA GLU A 51 -9.95 -11.49 -8.20
C GLU A 51 -11.47 -11.66 -8.14
N HIS A 52 -11.96 -12.45 -7.18
CA HIS A 52 -13.38 -12.75 -7.03
C HIS A 52 -14.14 -11.70 -6.20
N THR A 53 -13.47 -11.07 -5.24
CA THR A 53 -14.12 -10.24 -4.22
C THR A 53 -13.73 -8.76 -4.29
N GLY A 54 -12.69 -8.41 -5.05
CA GLY A 54 -12.13 -7.05 -5.05
C GLY A 54 -11.48 -6.72 -3.70
N ARG A 55 -11.38 -5.43 -3.35
CA ARG A 55 -10.70 -4.96 -2.12
C ARG A 55 -11.60 -4.94 -0.87
N ASN A 56 -12.62 -5.79 -0.81
CA ASN A 56 -13.56 -5.85 0.33
C ASN A 56 -13.05 -6.73 1.49
N PHE A 57 -11.73 -6.82 1.68
CA PHE A 57 -11.13 -7.52 2.82
C PHE A 57 -9.81 -6.88 3.25
N SER A 58 -9.35 -7.25 4.45
CA SER A 58 -7.97 -7.02 4.90
C SER A 58 -7.16 -8.30 4.82
N TRP A 59 -5.87 -8.21 4.49
CA TRP A 59 -4.95 -9.34 4.51
C TRP A 59 -3.74 -9.03 5.40
N LYS A 60 -3.66 -9.63 6.59
CA LYS A 60 -2.55 -9.40 7.52
C LYS A 60 -1.79 -10.68 7.77
N ASN A 61 -0.52 -10.72 7.40
CA ASN A 61 0.35 -11.84 7.79
C ASN A 61 0.59 -11.79 9.31
N LEU A 62 0.19 -12.83 10.01
CA LEU A 62 0.48 -13.05 11.43
C LEU A 62 1.82 -13.76 11.59
N GLU A 63 2.10 -14.70 10.70
CA GLU A 63 3.35 -15.44 10.63
C GLU A 63 3.76 -15.57 9.16
N SER A 64 5.03 -15.36 8.86
CA SER A 64 5.60 -15.50 7.53
C SER A 64 6.71 -16.55 7.61
N GLY A 65 6.62 -17.58 6.76
CA GLY A 65 7.43 -18.80 6.84
C GLY A 65 8.94 -18.60 6.69
N PRO A 66 9.68 -19.72 6.59
CA PRO A 66 9.44 -20.68 5.50
C PRO A 66 8.60 -21.90 5.85
N GLU A 67 8.42 -22.25 7.12
CA GLU A 67 7.75 -23.50 7.53
C GLU A 67 6.25 -23.33 7.82
N VAL A 68 5.86 -22.18 8.36
CA VAL A 68 4.46 -21.88 8.74
C VAL A 68 4.11 -20.49 8.25
N TRP A 69 2.94 -20.38 7.62
CA TRP A 69 2.34 -19.12 7.24
C TRP A 69 0.98 -19.00 7.93
N GLN A 70 0.75 -17.87 8.57
CA GLN A 70 -0.55 -17.53 9.13
C GLN A 70 -1.02 -16.19 8.61
N VAL A 71 -2.26 -16.14 8.14
CA VAL A 71 -2.86 -14.92 7.60
C VAL A 71 -4.18 -14.66 8.30
N LYS A 72 -4.37 -13.44 8.79
CA LYS A 72 -5.65 -12.94 9.26
C LYS A 72 -6.37 -12.19 8.14
N LEU A 73 -7.53 -12.71 7.79
CA LEU A 73 -8.53 -12.12 6.92
C LEU A 73 -9.63 -11.45 7.74
N VAL A 74 -10.09 -10.29 7.29
CA VAL A 74 -11.31 -9.64 7.80
C VAL A 74 -12.15 -9.20 6.63
N LYS A 75 -13.40 -9.66 6.55
CA LYS A 75 -14.34 -9.22 5.52
C LYS A 75 -14.81 -7.81 5.80
N ARG A 76 -14.84 -6.96 4.79
CA ARG A 76 -15.25 -5.56 4.85
C ARG A 76 -16.54 -5.37 4.06
N ALA A 77 -17.26 -4.28 4.32
CA ALA A 77 -18.41 -3.92 3.51
C ALA A 77 -17.94 -3.60 2.08
N ASP A 78 -18.79 -3.87 1.07
CA ASP A 78 -18.63 -3.26 -0.25
C ASP A 78 -18.90 -1.76 -0.10
N LEU A 79 -17.83 -1.01 0.11
CA LEU A 79 -17.91 0.44 0.21
C LEU A 79 -17.94 0.99 -1.22
N ASN A 80 -19.12 1.42 -1.67
CA ASN A 80 -19.19 2.51 -2.64
C ASN A 80 -18.44 3.67 -1.98
N GLY A 81 -17.19 3.91 -2.39
CA GLY A 81 -16.16 4.65 -1.65
C GLY A 81 -16.41 6.15 -1.43
N GLU A 82 -17.60 6.55 -0.97
CA GLU A 82 -17.92 7.92 -0.56
C GLU A 82 -17.36 8.24 0.84
N ASP A 83 -17.26 7.23 1.73
CA ASP A 83 -16.84 7.41 3.13
C ASP A 83 -15.46 6.81 3.48
N SER A 84 -14.67 6.38 2.49
CA SER A 84 -13.37 5.76 2.75
C SER A 84 -12.28 6.79 3.10
N ILE A 85 -11.31 6.41 3.92
CA ILE A 85 -10.20 7.30 4.30
C ILE A 85 -9.35 7.72 3.09
N GLY A 86 -9.22 6.85 2.08
CA GLY A 86 -8.61 7.20 0.80
C GLY A 86 -9.41 8.27 0.06
N ARG A 87 -10.75 8.14 0.00
CA ARG A 87 -11.59 9.17 -0.63
C ARG A 87 -11.52 10.51 0.09
N ILE A 88 -11.44 10.50 1.43
CA ILE A 88 -11.27 11.71 2.23
C ILE A 88 -10.01 12.48 1.79
N VAL A 89 -8.90 11.78 1.54
CA VAL A 89 -7.66 12.39 1.04
C VAL A 89 -7.75 12.79 -0.43
N ILE A 90 -8.43 12.01 -1.27
CA ILE A 90 -8.69 12.40 -2.68
C ILE A 90 -9.46 13.73 -2.75
N ASN A 91 -10.47 13.90 -1.89
CA ASN A 91 -11.29 15.11 -1.88
C ASN A 91 -10.58 16.32 -1.28
N ASP A 92 -9.67 16.12 -0.33
CA ASP A 92 -8.85 17.17 0.26
C ASP A 92 -7.49 16.61 0.73
N PRO A 93 -6.43 16.72 -0.09
CA PRO A 93 -5.14 16.12 0.21
C PRO A 93 -4.51 16.62 1.51
N ARG A 94 -4.93 17.77 2.04
CA ARG A 94 -4.43 18.31 3.32
C ARG A 94 -4.82 17.41 4.50
N LYS A 95 -5.90 16.63 4.36
CA LYS A 95 -6.37 15.69 5.39
C LYS A 95 -5.40 14.50 5.58
N ALA A 96 -4.50 14.24 4.64
CA ALA A 96 -3.41 13.28 4.82
C ALA A 96 -2.57 13.59 6.07
N ALA A 97 -2.30 14.86 6.35
CA ALA A 97 -1.52 15.28 7.51
C ALA A 97 -2.21 14.88 8.83
N VAL A 98 -3.55 14.94 8.89
CA VAL A 98 -4.33 14.50 10.04
C VAL A 98 -4.21 12.99 10.22
N PHE A 99 -4.38 12.20 9.15
CA PHE A 99 -4.21 10.75 9.24
C PHE A 99 -2.80 10.36 9.69
N LYS A 100 -1.77 11.05 9.20
CA LYS A 100 -0.38 10.87 9.66
C LYS A 100 -0.21 11.16 11.14
N GLU A 101 -0.83 12.22 11.68
CA GLU A 101 -0.81 12.56 13.12
C GLU A 101 -1.33 11.40 13.98
N PHE A 102 -2.37 10.70 13.51
CA PHE A 102 -2.97 9.55 14.19
C PHE A 102 -2.34 8.19 13.82
N GLY A 103 -1.37 8.15 12.90
CA GLY A 103 -0.78 6.91 12.38
C GLY A 103 -1.72 6.08 11.50
N ILE A 104 -2.76 6.70 10.93
CA ILE A 104 -3.75 6.07 10.07
C ILE A 104 -3.19 5.92 8.65
N ASP A 105 -3.24 4.69 8.12
CA ASP A 105 -2.83 4.39 6.75
C ASP A 105 -3.93 4.68 5.72
N PHE A 106 -3.93 5.91 5.19
CA PHE A 106 -4.81 6.31 4.09
C PHE A 106 -4.31 5.87 2.70
N SER A 107 -3.12 5.28 2.62
CA SER A 107 -2.43 4.98 1.38
C SER A 107 -2.74 3.56 0.89
N CYS A 108 -2.35 2.52 1.63
CA CYS A 108 -2.67 1.12 1.33
C CYS A 108 -4.04 0.74 1.92
N GLY A 109 -4.33 1.19 3.15
CA GLY A 109 -5.61 1.05 3.83
C GLY A 109 -6.75 1.95 3.30
N GLY A 110 -6.57 2.63 2.18
CA GLY A 110 -7.47 3.68 1.69
C GLY A 110 -8.92 3.25 1.42
N SER A 111 -9.19 1.96 1.25
CA SER A 111 -10.55 1.44 1.07
C SER A 111 -11.37 1.37 2.37
N ARG A 112 -10.73 1.51 3.55
CA ARG A 112 -11.38 1.40 4.85
C ARG A 112 -12.17 2.66 5.21
N THR A 113 -13.23 2.53 6.00
CA THR A 113 -13.91 3.69 6.59
C THR A 113 -13.11 4.24 7.77
N LEU A 114 -13.39 5.51 8.13
CA LEU A 114 -12.78 6.11 9.31
C LEU A 114 -13.13 5.34 10.60
N THR A 115 -14.40 4.92 10.75
CA THR A 115 -14.88 4.20 11.93
C THR A 115 -14.15 2.88 12.11
N GLU A 116 -14.05 2.06 11.05
CA GLU A 116 -13.34 0.77 11.10
C GLU A 116 -11.86 0.94 11.50
N VAL A 117 -11.22 2.01 11.04
CA VAL A 117 -9.82 2.31 11.37
C VAL A 117 -9.68 2.75 12.81
N CYS A 118 -10.57 3.64 13.27
CA CYS A 118 -10.54 4.12 14.63
C CYS A 118 -10.82 3.00 15.63
N GLU A 119 -11.78 2.12 15.35
CA GLU A 119 -12.07 0.95 16.20
C GLU A 119 -10.88 -0.01 16.32
N GLU A 120 -10.22 -0.34 15.20
CA GLU A 120 -9.05 -1.22 15.21
C GLU A 120 -7.88 -0.61 15.99
N MET A 121 -7.63 0.69 15.78
CA MET A 121 -6.53 1.42 16.40
C MET A 121 -6.85 1.92 17.81
N GLN A 122 -8.05 1.66 18.33
CA GLN A 122 -8.55 2.19 19.61
C GLN A 122 -8.49 3.72 19.70
N LEU A 123 -8.75 4.38 18.57
CA LEU A 123 -8.84 5.83 18.46
C LEU A 123 -10.29 6.30 18.66
N ASP A 124 -10.43 7.51 19.17
CA ASP A 124 -11.69 8.20 19.33
C ASP A 124 -12.09 8.84 17.99
N VAL A 125 -13.07 8.24 17.31
CA VAL A 125 -13.51 8.67 15.97
C VAL A 125 -13.96 10.14 15.93
N ASP A 126 -14.59 10.63 17.00
CA ASP A 126 -15.06 12.01 17.09
C ASP A 126 -13.89 12.99 17.16
N LYS A 127 -12.80 12.62 17.85
CA LYS A 127 -11.57 13.44 17.87
C LYS A 127 -10.90 13.50 16.51
N VAL A 128 -10.84 12.38 15.79
CA VAL A 128 -10.25 12.36 14.44
C VAL A 128 -11.10 13.18 13.48
N MET A 129 -12.43 13.03 13.52
CA MET A 129 -13.36 13.83 12.73
C MET A 129 -13.24 15.34 13.01
N LEU A 130 -13.13 15.73 14.28
CA LEU A 130 -12.95 17.13 14.66
C LEU A 130 -11.67 17.71 14.06
N LYS A 131 -10.57 16.96 14.07
CA LYS A 131 -9.30 17.36 13.44
C LYS A 131 -9.41 17.46 11.91
N LEU A 132 -10.11 16.53 11.27
CA LEU A 132 -10.35 16.54 9.81
C LEU A 132 -11.19 17.75 9.36
N GLN A 133 -12.07 18.25 10.22
CA GLN A 133 -12.93 19.42 9.98
C GLN A 133 -12.29 20.75 10.42
N GLY A 134 -11.18 20.68 11.16
CA GLY A 134 -10.49 21.84 11.72
C GLY A 134 -9.60 22.57 10.71
N GLU A 135 -8.70 23.39 11.25
CA GLU A 135 -7.68 24.08 10.46
C GLU A 135 -6.63 23.06 9.98
N LEU A 136 -6.52 22.94 8.66
CA LEU A 136 -5.59 22.01 8.00
C LEU A 136 -4.33 22.76 7.58
N PRO A 137 -3.15 22.11 7.64
CA PRO A 137 -1.92 22.74 7.18
C PRO A 137 -2.01 23.06 5.69
N ASP A 138 -1.43 24.19 5.30
CA ASP A 138 -1.15 24.43 3.88
C ASP A 138 -0.14 23.38 3.42
N ILE A 139 -0.54 22.60 2.43
CA ILE A 139 0.33 21.63 1.79
C ILE A 139 0.97 22.26 0.56
N ALA A 140 2.20 21.85 0.27
CA ALA A 140 2.91 22.24 -0.94
C ALA A 140 2.33 21.61 -2.22
N TYR A 141 1.37 20.69 -2.12
CA TYR A 141 0.71 20.10 -3.27
C TYR A 141 -0.45 21.00 -3.74
N PRO A 142 -0.43 21.46 -5.00
CA PRO A 142 -1.59 22.11 -5.57
C PRO A 142 -2.79 21.16 -5.49
N ALA A 143 -3.99 21.70 -5.32
CA ALA A 143 -5.25 20.95 -5.46
C ALA A 143 -5.40 20.51 -6.93
N MET A 144 -4.68 19.45 -7.30
CA MET A 144 -4.69 18.84 -8.61
C MET A 144 -5.85 17.86 -8.69
N ASP A 145 -6.54 17.86 -9.82
CA ASP A 145 -7.67 16.97 -10.07
C ASP A 145 -7.20 15.60 -10.57
N PHE A 146 -6.40 14.91 -9.75
CA PHE A 146 -5.84 13.59 -10.07
C PHE A 146 -6.90 12.57 -10.55
N PRO A 147 -8.14 12.51 -9.99
CA PRO A 147 -9.15 11.55 -10.44
C PRO A 147 -9.53 11.66 -11.94
N HIS A 148 -9.34 12.82 -12.56
CA HIS A 148 -9.67 13.06 -13.96
C HIS A 148 -8.45 13.05 -14.89
N TRP A 149 -7.26 12.74 -14.36
CA TRP A 149 -6.08 12.64 -15.19
C TRP A 149 -6.12 11.41 -16.08
N ASP A 150 -5.57 11.59 -17.28
CA ASP A 150 -5.26 10.47 -18.16
C ASP A 150 -4.22 9.56 -17.50
N THR A 151 -4.46 8.24 -17.50
CA THR A 151 -3.58 7.29 -16.81
C THR A 151 -2.16 7.27 -17.38
N GLY A 152 -1.98 7.47 -18.69
CA GLY A 152 -0.65 7.58 -19.30
C GLY A 152 0.12 8.83 -18.84
N PHE A 153 -0.54 10.00 -18.81
CA PHE A 153 0.04 11.21 -18.23
C PHE A 153 0.36 11.04 -16.74
N PHE A 154 -0.54 10.40 -15.99
CA PHE A 154 -0.39 10.19 -14.56
C PHE A 154 0.81 9.29 -14.24
N CYS A 155 1.03 8.21 -14.99
CA CYS A 155 2.23 7.37 -14.85
C CYS A 155 3.51 8.21 -15.00
N LYS A 156 3.59 9.03 -16.05
CA LYS A 156 4.75 9.90 -16.29
C LYS A 156 4.99 10.86 -15.13
N TYR A 157 3.92 11.45 -14.58
CA TYR A 157 4.02 12.33 -13.42
C TYR A 157 4.61 11.63 -12.19
N LEU A 158 4.17 10.40 -11.89
CA LEU A 158 4.70 9.63 -10.76
C LEU A 158 6.18 9.28 -10.94
N VAL A 159 6.58 8.92 -12.16
CA VAL A 159 7.98 8.65 -12.51
C VAL A 159 8.85 9.91 -12.33
N ASP A 160 8.41 11.04 -12.90
CA ASP A 160 9.19 12.29 -12.85
C ASP A 160 9.27 12.85 -11.42
N LEU A 161 8.23 12.67 -10.60
CA LEU A 161 8.17 13.20 -9.24
C LEU A 161 8.76 12.24 -8.20
N HIS A 162 8.05 11.15 -7.90
CA HIS A 162 8.40 10.25 -6.80
C HIS A 162 9.62 9.40 -7.17
N HIS A 163 9.60 8.74 -8.33
CA HIS A 163 10.67 7.80 -8.68
C HIS A 163 11.98 8.56 -8.92
N GLY A 164 11.90 9.77 -9.50
CA GLY A 164 13.01 10.71 -9.57
C GLY A 164 13.56 11.11 -8.20
N TYR A 165 12.68 11.49 -7.26
CA TYR A 165 13.07 11.80 -5.87
C TYR A 165 13.76 10.61 -5.18
N VAL A 166 13.18 9.42 -5.27
CA VAL A 166 13.74 8.20 -4.65
C VAL A 166 15.13 7.91 -5.20
N ARG A 167 15.31 7.88 -6.53
CA ARG A 167 16.63 7.63 -7.15
C ARG A 167 17.68 8.63 -6.72
N ALA A 168 17.31 9.90 -6.58
CA ALA A 168 18.23 10.96 -6.17
C ALA A 168 18.63 10.86 -4.70
N ASN A 169 17.73 10.43 -3.81
CA ASN A 169 17.93 10.53 -2.36
C ASN A 169 18.26 9.19 -1.67
N LEU A 170 17.89 8.06 -2.27
CA LEU A 170 18.04 6.74 -1.66
C LEU A 170 19.50 6.36 -1.37
N PRO A 171 20.49 6.67 -2.26
CA PRO A 171 21.90 6.42 -1.95
C PRO A 171 22.38 7.14 -0.70
N PHE A 172 21.95 8.40 -0.52
CA PHE A 172 22.34 9.21 0.64
C PHE A 172 21.70 8.69 1.94
N LEU A 173 20.45 8.24 1.89
CA LEU A 173 19.79 7.59 3.02
C LEU A 173 20.54 6.32 3.44
N LEU A 174 20.90 5.46 2.49
CA LEU A 174 21.65 4.22 2.74
C LEU A 174 23.03 4.52 3.35
N GLU A 175 23.78 5.45 2.77
CA GLU A 175 25.10 5.85 3.28
C GLU A 175 24.99 6.40 4.71
N THR A 176 24.04 7.30 4.96
CA THR A 176 23.84 7.91 6.27
C THR A 176 23.45 6.87 7.32
N SER A 177 22.53 5.96 6.99
CA SER A 177 22.11 4.87 7.87
C SER A 177 23.28 3.96 8.24
N ASP A 178 24.10 3.58 7.26
CA ASP A 178 25.29 2.76 7.46
C ASP A 178 26.34 3.47 8.33
N LYS A 179 26.64 4.74 8.04
CA LYS A 179 27.61 5.53 8.79
C LYS A 179 27.22 5.72 10.25
N ILE A 180 25.95 6.03 10.53
CA ILE A 180 25.44 6.19 11.90
C ILE A 180 25.50 4.86 12.65
N THR A 181 25.10 3.76 12.00
CA THR A 181 25.16 2.43 12.61
C THR A 181 26.59 1.99 12.90
N ARG A 182 27.55 2.23 12.01
CA ARG A 182 28.97 1.91 12.27
C ARG A 182 29.54 2.71 13.44
N SER A 183 29.16 3.98 13.54
CA SER A 183 29.71 4.89 14.55
C SER A 183 29.10 4.68 15.93
N TYR A 184 27.82 4.29 16.00
CA TYR A 184 27.06 4.29 17.25
C TYR A 184 26.32 2.99 17.56
N GLY A 185 26.30 2.01 16.66
CA GLY A 185 25.54 0.76 16.82
C GLY A 185 25.96 -0.06 18.05
N ALA A 186 27.23 -0.01 18.45
CA ALA A 186 27.70 -0.68 19.67
C ALA A 186 27.08 -0.09 20.95
N LYS A 187 26.69 1.20 20.92
CA LYS A 187 26.04 1.89 22.05
C LYS A 187 24.51 1.85 21.95
N TYR A 188 23.98 1.95 20.73
CA TYR A 188 22.55 1.97 20.45
C TYR A 188 22.24 0.84 19.46
N THR A 189 22.01 -0.36 20.01
CA THR A 189 21.87 -1.60 19.25
C THR A 189 20.67 -1.60 18.30
N GLU A 190 19.65 -0.79 18.58
CA GLU A 190 18.49 -0.57 17.71
C GLU A 190 18.88 -0.06 16.31
N LEU A 191 20.06 0.57 16.16
CA LEU A 191 20.56 1.04 14.88
C LEU A 191 20.87 -0.11 13.90
N TYR A 192 21.24 -1.28 14.41
CA TYR A 192 21.47 -2.44 13.54
C TYR A 192 20.17 -2.90 12.87
N GLU A 193 19.07 -2.96 13.63
CA GLU A 193 17.75 -3.31 13.08
C GLU A 193 17.20 -2.18 12.19
N LEU A 194 17.38 -0.92 12.58
CA LEU A 194 17.01 0.22 11.72
C LEU A 194 17.72 0.15 10.36
N ARG A 195 19.04 -0.07 10.34
CA ARG A 195 19.83 -0.22 9.11
C ARG A 195 19.33 -1.38 8.25
N LYS A 196 19.03 -2.52 8.86
CA LYS A 196 18.50 -3.69 8.16
C LYS A 196 17.14 -3.38 7.50
N LEU A 197 16.24 -2.70 8.21
CA LEU A 197 14.96 -2.26 7.66
C LEU A 197 15.14 -1.28 6.51
N VAL A 198 16.04 -0.31 6.63
CA VAL A 198 16.34 0.67 5.56
C VAL A 198 16.88 -0.02 4.30
N ILE A 199 17.79 -0.99 4.44
CA ILE A 199 18.31 -1.75 3.29
C ILE A 199 17.19 -2.53 2.61
N LYS A 200 16.39 -3.28 3.38
CA LYS A 200 15.27 -4.08 2.85
C LYS A 200 14.23 -3.20 2.14
N MET A 201 13.93 -2.03 2.71
CA MET A 201 13.04 -1.03 2.12
C MET A 201 13.62 -0.49 0.80
N ALA A 202 14.91 -0.16 0.76
CA ALA A 202 15.57 0.35 -0.43
C ALA A 202 15.57 -0.65 -1.59
N GLU A 203 15.93 -1.91 -1.31
CA GLU A 203 15.87 -3.02 -2.28
C GLU A 203 14.44 -3.18 -2.81
N ARG A 204 13.45 -3.11 -1.91
CA ARG A 204 12.06 -3.29 -2.27
C ARG A 204 11.52 -2.17 -3.14
N LEU A 205 11.73 -0.92 -2.72
CA LEU A 205 11.28 0.26 -3.45
C LEU A 205 11.89 0.30 -4.85
N THR A 206 13.18 -0.06 -4.98
CA THR A 206 13.85 -0.14 -6.29
C THR A 206 13.20 -1.19 -7.18
N ALA A 207 12.93 -2.40 -6.65
CA ALA A 207 12.32 -3.48 -7.41
C ALA A 207 10.85 -3.19 -7.80
N ASP A 208 10.08 -2.58 -6.90
CA ASP A 208 8.68 -2.23 -7.17
C ASP A 208 8.62 -1.13 -8.25
N MET A 209 9.47 -0.09 -8.17
CA MET A 209 9.58 0.96 -9.20
C MET A 209 10.01 0.42 -10.57
N GLU A 210 10.96 -0.53 -10.62
CA GLU A 210 11.36 -1.19 -11.88
C GLU A 210 10.19 -1.95 -12.51
N GLN A 211 9.43 -2.68 -11.69
CA GLN A 211 8.25 -3.41 -12.16
C GLN A 211 7.16 -2.46 -12.66
N GLU A 212 7.00 -1.30 -12.03
CA GLU A 212 6.07 -0.27 -12.47
C GLU A 212 6.48 0.32 -13.81
N GLU A 213 7.72 0.81 -13.92
CA GLU A 213 8.20 1.52 -15.10
C GLU A 213 8.39 0.63 -16.33
N GLU A 214 8.75 -0.64 -16.14
CA GLU A 214 9.03 -1.55 -17.26
C GLU A 214 7.82 -2.43 -17.64
N VAL A 215 6.81 -2.55 -16.77
CA VAL A 215 5.67 -3.46 -16.99
C VAL A 215 4.32 -2.76 -16.84
N LEU A 216 3.99 -2.22 -15.67
CA LEU A 216 2.64 -1.70 -15.39
C LEU A 216 2.36 -0.39 -16.13
N PHE A 217 3.24 0.60 -16.00
CA PHE A 217 3.03 1.93 -16.57
C PHE A 217 3.05 1.96 -18.10
N PRO A 218 3.92 1.22 -18.80
CA PRO A 218 3.81 1.06 -20.24
C PRO A 218 2.45 0.50 -20.65
N TYR A 219 1.98 -0.54 -19.94
CA TYR A 219 0.67 -1.12 -20.21
C TYR A 219 -0.49 -0.14 -19.96
N PHE A 220 -0.47 0.61 -18.85
CA PHE A 220 -1.48 1.64 -18.58
C PHE A 220 -1.48 2.73 -19.65
N THR A 221 -0.30 3.08 -20.16
CA THR A 221 -0.12 4.07 -21.23
C THR A 221 -0.68 3.57 -22.56
N ASP A 222 -0.42 2.31 -22.90
CA ASP A 222 -0.94 1.67 -24.10
C ASP A 222 -2.47 1.60 -24.09
N VAL A 223 -3.06 1.16 -22.97
CA VAL A 223 -4.52 1.12 -22.78
C VAL A 223 -5.13 2.52 -22.93
N ALA A 224 -4.54 3.53 -22.30
CA ALA A 224 -5.00 4.91 -22.41
C ALA A 224 -4.96 5.43 -23.85
N TYR A 225 -3.88 5.13 -24.58
CA TYR A 225 -3.73 5.51 -25.98
C TYR A 225 -4.75 4.79 -26.87
N ALA A 226 -5.00 3.50 -26.66
CA ALA A 226 -6.00 2.74 -27.40
C ALA A 226 -7.42 3.30 -27.21
N LEU A 227 -7.82 3.60 -25.97
CA LEU A 227 -9.12 4.19 -25.67
C LEU A 227 -9.33 5.56 -26.34
N LYS A 228 -8.28 6.40 -26.37
CA LYS A 228 -8.30 7.72 -27.02
C LYS A 228 -8.31 7.66 -28.54
N SER A 229 -7.50 6.78 -29.11
CA SER A 229 -7.32 6.69 -30.57
C SER A 229 -8.37 5.81 -31.26
N GLY A 230 -9.14 5.03 -30.50
CA GLY A 230 -10.08 4.05 -31.02
C GLY A 230 -9.40 2.88 -31.73
N LYS A 231 -8.06 2.75 -31.62
CA LYS A 231 -7.32 1.64 -32.22
C LYS A 231 -7.38 0.43 -31.31
N PRO A 232 -7.56 -0.79 -31.87
CA PRO A 232 -7.44 -1.99 -31.08
C PRO A 232 -6.00 -2.12 -30.59
N LEU A 233 -5.82 -2.38 -29.30
CA LEU A 233 -4.56 -2.89 -28.79
C LEU A 233 -4.58 -4.41 -28.90
N THR A 234 -3.52 -5.02 -29.41
CA THR A 234 -3.29 -6.44 -29.11
C THR A 234 -3.01 -6.49 -27.62
N ALA A 235 -4.02 -6.82 -26.80
CA ALA A 235 -3.81 -6.96 -25.38
C ALA A 235 -2.63 -7.94 -25.21
N PRO A 236 -1.57 -7.61 -24.45
CA PRO A 236 -0.55 -8.60 -24.16
C PRO A 236 -1.23 -9.85 -23.63
N GLU A 237 -0.74 -11.02 -24.05
CA GLU A 237 -1.15 -12.33 -23.52
C GLU A 237 -0.98 -12.44 -21.99
N ARG A 238 -0.32 -11.43 -21.38
CA ARG A 238 0.02 -11.31 -19.97
C ARG A 238 -1.21 -11.05 -19.09
N GLY A 239 -2.02 -12.09 -18.90
CA GLY A 239 -2.95 -12.23 -17.78
C GLY A 239 -3.95 -11.08 -17.55
N PRO A 240 -4.74 -11.14 -16.47
CA PRO A 240 -5.60 -10.03 -16.10
C PRO A 240 -4.78 -8.96 -15.38
N LEU A 241 -4.82 -7.71 -15.87
CA LEU A 241 -4.17 -6.52 -15.26
C LEU A 241 -4.35 -6.46 -13.74
N LYS A 242 -5.55 -6.84 -13.30
CA LYS A 242 -5.93 -6.94 -11.90
C LYS A 242 -4.90 -7.71 -11.06
N GLN A 243 -4.42 -8.86 -11.52
CA GLN A 243 -3.44 -9.66 -10.76
C GLN A 243 -2.12 -8.91 -10.56
N LEU A 244 -1.63 -8.20 -11.58
CA LEU A 244 -0.40 -7.41 -11.47
C LEU A 244 -0.57 -6.22 -10.52
N VAL A 245 -1.69 -5.50 -10.64
CA VAL A 245 -2.04 -4.39 -9.74
C VAL A 245 -2.15 -4.88 -8.29
N TYR A 246 -2.82 -6.00 -8.06
CA TYR A 246 -2.95 -6.55 -6.72
C TYR A 246 -1.63 -7.05 -6.14
N ALA A 247 -0.71 -7.52 -6.98
CA ALA A 247 0.63 -7.90 -6.54
C ALA A 247 1.40 -6.68 -6.03
N MET A 248 1.17 -5.54 -6.68
CA MET A 248 1.70 -4.25 -6.25
C MET A 248 1.01 -3.72 -4.99
N ASP A 249 -0.31 -3.86 -4.85
CA ASP A 249 -0.98 -3.50 -3.59
C ASP A 249 -0.39 -4.25 -2.37
N ALA A 250 -0.23 -5.56 -2.50
CA ALA A 250 0.40 -6.38 -1.45
C ALA A 250 1.89 -6.04 -1.27
N ALA A 251 2.53 -5.48 -2.29
CA ALA A 251 3.87 -4.93 -2.19
C ALA A 251 3.94 -3.75 -1.24
N HIS A 252 3.01 -2.81 -1.45
CA HIS A 252 2.88 -1.55 -0.75
C HIS A 252 2.53 -1.75 0.73
N GLU A 253 1.69 -2.72 1.07
CA GLU A 253 1.41 -3.05 2.48
C GLU A 253 2.68 -3.46 3.23
N ARG A 254 3.56 -4.27 2.61
CA ARG A 254 4.84 -4.67 3.25
C ARG A 254 5.80 -3.49 3.43
N MET A 255 5.75 -2.49 2.54
CA MET A 255 6.51 -1.26 2.66
C MET A 255 6.01 -0.41 3.83
N PHE A 256 4.69 -0.28 3.97
CA PHE A 256 4.06 0.40 5.10
C PHE A 256 4.43 -0.24 6.45
N ASP A 257 4.43 -1.57 6.54
CA ASP A 257 4.84 -2.31 7.74
C ASP A 257 6.30 -2.06 8.13
N ALA A 258 7.20 -1.93 7.14
CA ALA A 258 8.60 -1.62 7.39
C ALA A 258 8.77 -0.21 7.96
N PHE A 259 8.08 0.77 7.39
CA PHE A 259 8.09 2.14 7.90
C PHE A 259 7.43 2.27 9.28
N SER A 260 6.38 1.51 9.56
CA SER A 260 5.80 1.41 10.90
C SER A 260 6.83 0.95 11.94
N GLN A 261 7.65 -0.06 11.62
CA GLN A 261 8.74 -0.50 12.49
C GLN A 261 9.85 0.54 12.62
N ILE A 262 10.26 1.19 11.53
CA ILE A 262 11.23 2.29 11.55
C ILE A 262 10.73 3.41 12.47
N ARG A 263 9.47 3.80 12.34
CA ARG A 263 8.84 4.84 13.17
C ARG A 263 8.84 4.47 14.66
N GLN A 264 8.60 3.20 15.00
CA GLN A 264 8.70 2.72 16.39
C GLN A 264 10.14 2.82 16.92
N LEU A 265 11.13 2.32 16.16
CA LEU A 265 12.54 2.37 16.56
C LEU A 265 13.06 3.79 16.73
N THR A 266 12.54 4.73 15.95
CA THR A 266 12.94 6.15 15.97
C THR A 266 12.06 7.02 16.87
N ARG A 267 11.08 6.44 17.58
CA ARG A 267 10.09 7.15 18.41
C ARG A 267 9.37 8.26 17.64
N GLY A 268 8.89 7.95 16.44
CA GLY A 268 8.28 8.92 15.55
C GLY A 268 9.27 9.94 15.01
N TYR A 269 10.48 9.48 14.66
CA TYR A 269 11.57 10.34 14.16
C TYR A 269 11.99 11.42 15.15
N GLN A 270 11.84 11.18 16.45
CA GLN A 270 12.26 12.08 17.52
C GLN A 270 13.58 11.60 18.14
N PRO A 271 14.73 12.15 17.71
CA PRO A 271 16.01 11.79 18.28
C PRO A 271 16.15 12.36 19.70
N PRO A 272 16.66 11.60 20.69
CA PRO A 272 16.87 12.10 22.04
C PRO A 272 17.87 13.28 22.09
N ASP A 273 17.71 14.24 23.00
CA ASP A 273 18.55 15.45 22.99
C ASP A 273 20.05 15.22 23.13
N TYR A 274 20.44 14.09 23.71
CA TYR A 274 21.83 13.70 23.91
C TYR A 274 22.51 13.11 22.66
N VAL A 275 21.79 12.86 21.57
CA VAL A 275 22.38 12.27 20.35
C VAL A 275 22.97 13.35 19.43
N THR A 276 23.95 12.95 18.63
CA THR A 276 24.66 13.87 17.73
C THR A 276 23.77 14.34 16.58
N HIS A 277 24.20 15.42 15.91
CA HIS A 277 23.49 16.00 14.76
C HIS A 277 23.20 14.98 13.65
N GLY A 278 24.03 13.94 13.50
CA GLY A 278 23.83 12.90 12.48
C GLY A 278 22.54 12.08 12.64
N PHE A 279 22.05 11.88 13.87
CA PHE A 279 20.74 11.23 14.09
C PHE A 279 19.60 12.11 13.61
N ARG A 280 19.67 13.41 13.88
CA ARG A 280 18.67 14.39 13.44
C ARG A 280 18.56 14.41 11.92
N ILE A 281 19.71 14.32 11.22
CA ILE A 281 19.74 14.20 9.76
C ILE A 281 19.08 12.90 9.30
N LEU A 282 19.51 11.74 9.82
CA LEU A 282 18.95 10.44 9.42
C LEU A 282 17.44 10.38 9.63
N TYR A 283 16.95 10.81 10.80
CA TYR A 283 15.53 10.73 11.14
C TYR A 283 14.69 11.68 10.28
N LYS A 284 15.22 12.87 9.97
CA LYS A 284 14.55 13.81 9.05
C LYS A 284 14.45 13.23 7.64
N ILE A 285 15.51 12.62 7.12
CA ILE A 285 15.47 11.98 5.79
C ILE A 285 14.47 10.83 5.78
N LEU A 286 14.47 9.98 6.81
CA LEU A 286 13.51 8.87 6.92
C LEU A 286 12.06 9.37 6.95
N GLN A 287 11.80 10.46 7.69
CA GLN A 287 10.48 11.07 7.75
C GLN A 287 10.06 11.63 6.39
N GLU A 288 10.94 12.37 5.71
CA GLU A 288 10.69 12.91 4.36
C GLU A 288 10.42 11.79 3.35
N PHE A 289 11.16 10.68 3.41
CA PHE A 289 10.94 9.50 2.59
C PHE A 289 9.59 8.83 2.86
N GLU A 290 9.23 8.64 4.12
CA GLU A 290 7.93 8.07 4.46
C GLU A 290 6.79 8.99 4.01
N ASP A 291 6.97 10.30 4.17
CA ASP A 291 5.96 11.28 3.84
C ASP A 291 5.66 11.34 2.34
N ASP A 292 6.71 11.29 1.52
CA ASP A 292 6.66 11.24 0.06
C ASP A 292 6.08 9.89 -0.43
N LEU A 293 6.58 8.77 0.11
CA LEU A 293 6.10 7.43 -0.24
C LEU A 293 4.61 7.26 0.07
N GLN A 294 4.15 7.66 1.26
CA GLN A 294 2.73 7.52 1.60
C GLN A 294 1.81 8.28 0.63
N MET A 295 2.24 9.45 0.15
CA MET A 295 1.48 10.18 -0.88
C MET A 295 1.54 9.49 -2.23
N HIS A 296 2.71 8.98 -2.64
CA HIS A 296 2.85 8.21 -3.88
C HIS A 296 1.95 6.96 -3.88
N LEU A 297 2.04 6.14 -2.83
CA LEU A 297 1.20 4.95 -2.66
C LEU A 297 -0.29 5.29 -2.64
N HIS A 298 -0.67 6.43 -2.06
CA HIS A 298 -2.05 6.91 -2.10
C HIS A 298 -2.52 7.20 -3.53
N LEU A 299 -1.72 7.94 -4.31
CA LEU A 299 -2.02 8.27 -5.71
C LEU A 299 -2.15 7.00 -6.56
N GLU A 300 -1.31 6.01 -6.32
CA GLU A 300 -1.38 4.74 -7.03
C GLU A 300 -2.57 3.90 -6.62
N ASN A 301 -2.63 3.52 -5.35
CA ASN A 301 -3.59 2.56 -4.84
C ASN A 301 -5.01 3.10 -4.94
N ASN A 302 -5.24 4.40 -4.68
CA ASN A 302 -6.58 4.95 -4.58
C ASN A 302 -7.05 5.69 -5.83
N ILE A 303 -6.16 5.98 -6.79
CA ILE A 303 -6.51 6.76 -7.99
C ILE A 303 -6.05 6.06 -9.27
N LEU A 304 -4.75 5.90 -9.50
CA LEU A 304 -4.20 5.38 -10.76
C LEU A 304 -4.62 3.93 -11.01
N PHE A 305 -4.40 3.03 -10.06
CA PHE A 305 -4.70 1.61 -10.23
C PHE A 305 -6.20 1.34 -10.45
N PRO A 306 -7.13 1.93 -9.66
CA PRO A 306 -8.55 1.82 -9.96
C PRO A 306 -8.92 2.37 -11.34
N ALA A 307 -8.33 3.49 -11.77
CA ALA A 307 -8.58 4.06 -13.09
C ALA A 307 -8.05 3.15 -14.22
N ALA A 308 -6.85 2.59 -14.06
CA ALA A 308 -6.25 1.68 -15.03
C ALA A 308 -7.09 0.40 -15.20
N ILE A 309 -7.61 -0.17 -14.11
CA ILE A 309 -8.52 -1.33 -14.16
C ILE A 309 -9.81 -0.99 -14.91
N ARG A 310 -10.41 0.19 -14.67
CA ARG A 310 -11.60 0.63 -15.41
C ARG A 310 -11.30 0.79 -16.90
N ASN A 311 -10.16 1.39 -17.24
CA ASN A 311 -9.73 1.61 -18.61
C ASN A 311 -9.50 0.27 -19.35
N ASP A 312 -8.82 -0.71 -18.74
CA ASP A 312 -8.63 -2.04 -19.34
C ASP A 312 -9.97 -2.75 -19.55
N HIS A 313 -10.87 -2.69 -18.57
CA HIS A 313 -12.21 -3.27 -18.71
C HIS A 313 -13.01 -2.62 -19.86
N GLU A 314 -12.99 -1.29 -19.96
CA GLU A 314 -13.65 -0.58 -21.06
C GLU A 314 -13.06 -0.95 -22.43
N LEU A 315 -11.73 -1.04 -22.54
CA LEU A 315 -11.06 -1.41 -23.78
C LEU A 315 -11.48 -2.81 -24.23
N ARG A 316 -11.48 -3.79 -23.31
CA ARG A 316 -11.91 -5.17 -23.60
C ARG A 316 -13.37 -5.23 -24.05
N LEU A 317 -14.26 -4.46 -23.44
CA LEU A 317 -15.67 -4.38 -23.86
C LEU A 317 -15.81 -3.81 -25.27
N ARG A 318 -15.08 -2.73 -25.60
CA ARG A 318 -15.09 -2.14 -26.95
C ARG A 318 -14.59 -3.13 -28.00
N GLN A 319 -13.58 -3.94 -27.67
CA GLN A 319 -13.02 -4.92 -28.59
C GLN A 319 -13.90 -6.16 -28.78
N ALA A 320 -14.68 -6.56 -27.77
CA ALA A 320 -15.61 -7.69 -27.88
C ALA A 320 -16.88 -7.38 -28.69
N GLN A 321 -17.16 -6.10 -28.93
CA GLN A 321 -18.31 -5.62 -29.71
C GLN A 321 -17.99 -5.38 -31.20
N VAL A 322 -16.73 -5.54 -31.61
CA VAL A 322 -16.22 -5.38 -32.99
C VAL A 322 -15.95 -6.76 -33.61
#